data_AF-A0A5J9U2F1-F1
#
_entry.id   AF-A0A5J9U2F1-F1
#
_cell.length_a   1.000
_cell.length_b   1.000
_cell.length_c   1.000
_cell.angle_alpha   90.00
_cell.angle_beta   90.00
_cell.angle_gamma   90.00
#
_symmetry.space_group_name_H-M   'P 1'
#
loop_
_entity.id
_entity.type
_entity.pdbx_description
1 polymer ?
#
loop_
_entity_poly.entity_id
_entity_poly.type
_entity_poly.pdbx_seq_one_letter_code
_entity_poly.pdbx_strand_id
1 'polypeptide(L)' 'MTALTFAVRRKEPSLVGPAAPTPHETKRLSDTDDQEVLRMHVPFVFFYRAGKGVRNPASVIRRALCEALVP' A
#
# COMPACT_ATOMS: atom_id res chain seq x y z
N MET A 1 -27.99 -7.68 15.57
CA MET A 1 -27.37 -7.19 14.32
C MET A 1 -26.65 -8.36 13.66
N THR A 2 -26.97 -8.69 12.42
CA THR A 2 -26.28 -9.74 11.66
C THR A 2 -25.00 -9.17 11.04
N ALA A 3 -23.84 -9.71 11.45
CA ALA A 3 -22.55 -9.33 10.88
C ALA A 3 -22.37 -9.95 9.48
N LEU A 4 -22.00 -9.14 8.49
CA LEU A 4 -21.67 -9.63 7.16
C LEU A 4 -20.33 -10.37 7.23
N THR A 5 -20.32 -11.66 6.87
CA THR A 5 -19.08 -12.45 6.85
C THR A 5 -18.48 -12.38 5.45
N PHE A 6 -17.32 -11.75 5.33
CA PHE A 6 -16.57 -11.70 4.07
C PHE A 6 -15.54 -12.83 4.02
N ALA A 7 -15.78 -13.83 3.18
CA ALA A 7 -14.77 -14.82 2.87
C ALA A 7 -13.70 -14.20 1.96
N VAL A 8 -12.50 -13.98 2.50
CA VAL A 8 -11.35 -13.43 1.76
C VAL A 8 -10.28 -14.51 1.55
N ARG A 9 -9.72 -14.58 0.33
CA ARG A 9 -8.52 -15.39 0.07
C ARG A 9 -7.31 -14.48 0.11
N ARG A 10 -6.49 -14.63 1.16
CA ARG A 10 -5.23 -13.89 1.30
C ARG A 10 -4.13 -14.65 0.56
N LYS A 11 -3.25 -13.90 -0.11
CA LYS A 11 -1.98 -14.43 -0.64
C LYS A 11 -0.85 -14.04 0.30
N GLU A 12 0.30 -14.68 0.14
CA GLU A 12 1.52 -14.27 0.82
C GLU A 12 1.83 -12.78 0.56
N PRO A 13 2.29 -12.04 1.59
CA PRO A 13 2.78 -10.69 1.42
C PRO A 13 3.91 -10.62 0.40
N SER A 14 3.92 -9.56 -0.41
CA SER A 14 4.99 -9.31 -1.39
C SER A 14 5.58 -7.93 -1.15
N LEU A 15 6.90 -7.85 -0.96
CA LEU A 15 7.63 -6.58 -0.96
C LEU A 15 7.65 -6.02 -2.39
N VAL A 16 7.23 -4.76 -2.54
CA VAL A 16 7.20 -4.06 -3.83
C VAL A 16 8.26 -2.96 -3.79
N GLY A 17 9.33 -3.12 -4.57
CA GLY A 17 10.39 -2.12 -4.70
C GLY A 17 10.09 -1.06 -5.77
N PRO A 18 10.92 -0.01 -5.86
CA PRO A 18 10.81 0.99 -6.92
C PRO A 18 11.13 0.38 -8.30
N ALA A 19 10.53 0.94 -9.35
CA ALA A 19 10.70 0.48 -10.74
C ALA A 19 12.12 0.73 -11.29
N ALA A 20 12.86 1.66 -10.68
CA ALA A 20 14.24 2.00 -11.02
C ALA A 20 15.04 2.22 -9.73
N PRO A 21 16.38 2.14 -9.78
CA PRO A 21 17.22 2.47 -8.62
C PRO A 21 16.93 3.88 -8.11
N THR A 22 16.66 3.99 -6.81
CA THR A 22 16.43 5.27 -6.12
C THR A 22 17.60 5.53 -5.17
N PRO A 23 18.03 6.80 -4.99
CA PRO A 23 19.03 7.13 -3.98
C PRO A 23 18.59 6.63 -2.60
N HIS A 24 19.52 5.98 -1.90
CA HIS A 24 19.31 5.59 -0.51
C HIS A 24 19.64 6.78 0.39
N GLU A 25 18.60 7.41 0.93
CA GLU A 25 18.74 8.58 1.80
C GLU A 25 18.16 8.28 3.18
N THR A 26 18.82 8.82 4.21
CA THR A 26 18.26 8.85 5.57
C THR A 26 17.78 10.26 5.84
N LYS A 27 16.49 10.41 6.17
CA LYS A 27 15.91 11.69 6.57
C LYS A 27 15.92 11.79 8.10
N ARG A 28 16.28 12.97 8.63
CA ARG A 28 16.11 13.25 10.07
C ARG A 28 14.63 13.40 10.36
N LEU A 29 14.17 12.77 11.43
CA LEU A 29 12.81 12.98 11.92
C LEU A 29 12.69 14.40 12.49
N SER A 30 11.59 15.08 12.17
CA SER A 30 11.24 16.33 12.85
C SER A 30 10.66 16.03 14.24
N ASP A 31 10.53 17.05 15.08
CA ASP A 31 9.87 16.94 16.39
C ASP A 31 8.42 16.41 16.28
N THR A 32 7.77 16.64 15.13
CA THR A 32 6.43 16.10 14.85
C THR A 32 6.49 14.61 14.51
N ASP A 33 7.45 14.20 13.68
CA ASP A 33 7.56 12.81 13.22
C ASP A 33 8.15 11.87 14.28
N ASP A 34 8.90 12.39 15.25
CA ASP A 34 9.51 11.59 16.33
C ASP A 34 8.58 11.29 17.51
N GLN A 35 7.30 11.68 17.42
CA GLN A 35 6.32 11.36 18.45
C GLN A 35 6.02 9.86 18.48
N GLU A 36 6.29 9.20 19.61
CA GLU A 36 6.13 7.75 19.76
C GLU A 36 4.70 7.28 19.46
N VAL A 37 3.69 8.10 19.79
CA VAL A 37 2.27 7.80 19.51
C VAL A 37 1.96 7.70 18.01
N LEU A 38 2.77 8.32 17.14
CA LEU A 38 2.62 8.24 15.69
C LEU A 38 3.34 7.03 15.08
N ARG A 39 4.08 6.23 15.87
CA ARG A 39 4.75 5.00 15.43
C ARG A 39 3.76 3.83 15.29
N MET A 40 2.65 4.07 14.59
CA MET A 40 1.59 3.10 14.35
C MET A 40 1.20 3.09 12.87
N HIS A 41 0.68 1.94 12.41
CA HIS A 41 0.07 1.86 11.08
C HIS A 41 -1.37 2.37 11.16
N VAL A 42 -1.70 3.41 10.39
CA VAL A 42 -3.07 3.90 10.26
C VAL A 42 -3.80 3.07 9.21
N PRO A 43 -4.82 2.27 9.58
CA PRO A 43 -5.51 1.40 8.62
C PRO A 43 -6.54 2.19 7.80
N PHE A 44 -6.46 2.09 6.48
CA PHE A 44 -7.48 2.62 5.56
C PHE A 44 -7.99 1.52 4.62
N VAL A 45 -9.28 1.58 4.30
CA VAL A 45 -9.93 0.70 3.31
C VAL A 45 -10.73 1.56 2.35
N PHE A 46 -10.42 1.44 1.06
CA PHE A 46 -11.14 2.15 -0.01
C PHE A 46 -11.93 1.15 -0.85
N PHE A 47 -13.19 1.49 -1.14
CA PHE A 47 -14.09 0.68 -1.95
C PHE A 47 -14.27 1.33 -3.33
N TYR A 48 -14.05 0.57 -4.39
CA TYR A 48 -14.19 1.02 -5.77
C TYR A 48 -15.19 0.13 -6.52
N ARG A 49 -15.93 0.74 -7.45
CA ARG A 49 -16.79 -0.01 -8.37
C ARG A 49 -15.94 -0.76 -9.39
N ALA A 50 -16.33 -1.99 -9.73
CA ALA A 50 -15.64 -2.76 -10.76
C ALA A 50 -15.73 -2.07 -12.14
N GLY A 51 -14.58 -1.90 -12.81
CA GLY A 51 -14.49 -1.41 -14.19
C GLY A 51 -14.73 -2.51 -15.23
N LYS A 52 -14.98 -2.13 -16.49
CA LYS A 52 -15.10 -3.08 -17.62
C LYS A 52 -13.69 -3.51 -18.08
N GLY A 53 -13.47 -4.81 -18.35
CA GLY A 53 -12.23 -5.32 -18.97
C GLY A 53 -11.06 -5.58 -18.00
N VAL A 54 -11.32 -6.11 -16.82
CA VAL A 54 -10.37 -6.14 -15.70
C VAL A 54 -9.16 -7.05 -15.96
N ARG A 55 -7.99 -6.45 -16.19
CA ARG A 55 -6.68 -7.08 -15.91
C ARG A 55 -6.59 -7.36 -14.40
N ASN A 56 -5.90 -8.43 -13.99
CA ASN A 56 -5.69 -8.77 -12.58
C ASN A 56 -5.33 -7.52 -11.74
N PRO A 57 -6.23 -7.03 -10.84
CA PRO A 57 -6.03 -5.76 -10.16
C PRO A 57 -4.72 -5.71 -9.36
N ALA A 58 -4.32 -6.85 -8.81
CA ALA A 58 -3.12 -6.95 -8.02
C ALA A 58 -1.84 -6.78 -8.87
N SER A 59 -1.84 -7.12 -10.17
CA SER A 59 -0.69 -6.86 -11.04
C SER A 59 -0.62 -5.38 -11.44
N VAL A 60 -1.78 -4.75 -11.68
CA VAL A 60 -1.86 -3.32 -12.00
C VAL A 60 -1.38 -2.48 -10.82
N ILE A 61 -1.87 -2.77 -9.61
CA ILE A 61 -1.45 -2.07 -8.38
C ILE A 61 0.04 -2.24 -8.14
N ARG A 62 0.58 -3.46 -8.26
CA ARG A 62 2.03 -3.68 -8.10
C ARG A 62 2.85 -2.85 -9.06
N ARG A 63 2.51 -2.85 -10.36
CA ARG A 63 3.22 -2.06 -11.37
C ARG A 63 3.13 -0.56 -11.07
N ALA A 64 1.93 -0.05 -10.81
CA ALA A 64 1.74 1.37 -10.53
C ALA A 64 2.46 1.82 -9.25
N LEU A 65 2.48 0.97 -8.22
CA LEU A 65 3.21 1.24 -6.98
C LEU A 65 4.72 1.28 -7.23
N CYS A 66 5.29 0.34 -7.99
CA CYS A 66 6.70 0.38 -8.36
C CYS A 66 7.07 1.71 -9.05
N GLU A 67 6.24 2.17 -9.99
CA GLU A 67 6.46 3.42 -10.72
C GLU A 67 6.33 4.65 -9.79
N ALA A 68 5.38 4.64 -8.85
CA ALA A 68 5.16 5.73 -7.90
C ALA A 68 6.23 5.84 -6.78
N LEU A 69 7.01 4.78 -6.56
CA LEU A 69 8.10 4.76 -5.57
C LEU A 69 9.41 5.39 -6.10
N VAL A 70 9.44 5.85 -7.35
CA VAL A 70 10.57 6.60 -7.90
C VAL A 70 10.39 8.09 -7.56
N PRO A 71 11.37 8.75 -6.91
CA PRO A 71 11.27 10.14 -6.46
C PRO A 71 11.28 11.17 -7.60
#